data_AF-A0AAE4L1V6-F1
#
_entry.id   AF-A0AAE4L1V6-F1
#
_cell.length_a   1.000
_cell.length_b   1.000
_cell.length_c   1.000
_cell.angle_alpha   90.00
_cell.angle_beta   90.00
_cell.angle_gamma   90.00
#
_symmetry.space_group_name_H-M   'P 1'
#
loop_
_entity.id
_entity.type
_entity.pdbx_description
1 polymer ?
#
loop_
_entity_poly.entity_id
_entity_poly.type
_entity_poly.pdbx_seq_one_letter_code
_entity_poly.pdbx_strand_id
1 'polypeptide(L)' 'MKEDHFRKEDENMGHNQLDHKRMWLEKLEKDLSELESLGYSKDSKVYKSAVQRTDKARKELNNSH' A
#
# COMPACT_ATOMS: atom_id res chain seq x y z
N MET A 1 3.81 -16.00 40.33
CA MET A 1 3.01 -16.81 39.39
C MET A 1 3.25 -16.25 38.00
N LYS A 2 3.46 -17.13 37.04
CA LYS A 2 3.96 -16.87 35.70
C LYS A 2 2.88 -16.33 34.77
N GLU A 3 3.31 -15.45 33.87
CA GLU A 3 2.96 -15.38 32.44
C GLU A 3 1.48 -15.31 32.06
N ASP A 4 0.99 -14.09 31.81
CA ASP A 4 -0.13 -13.82 30.90
C ASP A 4 0.05 -12.46 30.18
N HIS A 5 1.30 -12.14 29.80
CA HIS A 5 1.64 -10.91 29.06
C HIS A 5 2.00 -11.19 27.59
N PHE A 6 1.58 -12.33 27.05
CA PHE A 6 1.98 -12.79 25.71
C PHE A 6 0.76 -13.13 24.85
N ARG A 7 -0.14 -12.15 24.64
CA ARG A 7 -1.25 -12.35 23.69
C ARG A 7 -1.89 -11.09 23.10
N LYS A 8 -1.28 -9.92 23.24
CA LYS A 8 -1.81 -8.64 22.69
C LYS A 8 -0.96 -8.05 21.56
N GLU A 9 0.20 -8.64 21.26
CA GLU A 9 1.12 -8.12 20.25
C GLU A 9 0.80 -8.64 18.83
N ASP A 10 0.20 -9.82 18.69
CA ASP A 10 -0.13 -10.40 17.38
C ASP A 10 -1.30 -9.69 16.67
N GLU A 11 -2.35 -9.28 17.39
CA GLU A 11 -3.48 -8.52 16.82
C GLU A 11 -3.06 -7.11 16.37
N ASN A 12 -2.10 -6.50 17.09
CA ASN A 12 -1.59 -5.18 16.77
C ASN A 12 -0.66 -5.17 15.55
N MET A 13 0.12 -6.24 15.35
CA MET A 13 1.02 -6.38 14.20
C MET A 13 0.26 -6.53 12.86
N GLY A 14 -0.87 -7.26 12.86
CA GLY A 14 -1.72 -7.42 11.67
C GLY A 14 -2.39 -6.10 11.25
N HIS A 15 -2.92 -5.34 12.21
CA HIS A 15 -3.47 -4.01 11.97
C HIS A 15 -2.41 -3.05 11.42
N ASN A 16 -1.22 -3.02 12.02
CA ASN A 16 -0.12 -2.18 11.58
C ASN A 16 0.34 -2.52 10.13
N GLN A 17 0.35 -3.79 9.74
CA GLN A 17 0.67 -4.17 8.35
C GLN A 17 -0.40 -3.75 7.35
N LEU A 18 -1.68 -3.89 7.68
CA LEU A 18 -2.77 -3.45 6.81
C LEU A 18 -2.80 -1.93 6.68
N ASP A 19 -2.56 -1.22 7.77
CA ASP A 19 -2.48 0.25 7.78
C ASP A 19 -1.27 0.75 6.99
N HIS A 20 -0.12 0.09 7.11
CA HIS A 20 1.05 0.40 6.28
C HIS A 20 0.77 0.12 4.79
N LYS A 21 0.11 -0.99 4.45
CA LYS A 21 -0.29 -1.28 3.06
C LYS A 21 -1.28 -0.22 2.52
N ARG A 22 -2.22 0.26 3.33
CA ARG A 22 -3.14 1.35 2.96
C ARG A 22 -2.41 2.65 2.72
N MET A 23 -1.57 3.08 3.67
CA MET A 23 -0.76 4.30 3.54
C MET A 23 0.15 4.24 2.31
N TRP A 24 0.74 3.07 2.04
CA TRP A 24 1.56 2.86 0.85
C TRP A 24 0.74 2.98 -0.44
N LEU A 25 -0.47 2.43 -0.48
CA LEU A 25 -1.37 2.56 -1.63
C LEU A 25 -1.76 4.03 -1.87
N GLU A 26 -2.15 4.76 -0.81
CA GLU A 26 -2.48 6.19 -0.90
C GLU A 26 -1.32 7.01 -1.48
N LYS A 27 -0.09 6.71 -1.07
CA LYS A 27 1.12 7.36 -1.60
C LYS A 27 1.28 7.11 -3.10
N LEU A 28 1.11 5.86 -3.54
CA LEU A 28 1.21 5.49 -4.95
C LEU A 28 0.11 6.12 -5.82
N GLU A 29 -1.12 6.22 -5.29
CA GLU A 29 -2.23 6.90 -5.98
C GLU A 29 -1.96 8.39 -6.14
N LYS A 30 -1.40 9.04 -5.11
CA LYS A 30 -0.96 10.43 -5.19
C LYS A 30 0.14 10.64 -6.23
N ASP A 31 1.17 9.79 -6.22
CA ASP A 31 2.27 9.86 -7.18
C ASP A 31 1.74 9.71 -8.62
N LEU A 32 0.75 8.83 -8.85
CA LEU A 32 0.08 8.70 -10.15
C LEU A 32 -0.65 9.99 -10.57
N SER A 33 -1.44 10.58 -9.67
CA SER A 33 -2.14 11.85 -9.96
C SER A 33 -1.15 12.98 -10.23
N GLU A 34 -0.01 13.01 -9.55
CA GLU A 34 1.05 14.00 -9.80
C GLU A 34 1.68 13.80 -11.18
N LEU A 35 1.94 12.55 -11.60
CA LEU A 35 2.40 12.26 -12.97
C LEU A 35 1.39 12.72 -14.03
N GLU A 36 0.09 12.51 -13.81
CA GLU A 36 -0.96 13.03 -14.70
C GLU A 36 -0.96 14.56 -14.75
N SER A 37 -0.83 15.22 -13.59
CA SER A 37 -0.79 16.69 -13.49
C SER A 37 0.45 17.30 -14.15
N LEU A 38 1.58 16.59 -14.12
CA LEU A 38 2.82 16.99 -14.79
C LEU A 38 2.80 16.71 -16.29
N GLY A 39 1.72 16.10 -16.81
CA GLY A 39 1.57 15.81 -18.23
C GLY A 39 2.40 14.62 -18.71
N TYR A 40 2.78 13.69 -17.82
CA TYR A 40 3.45 12.46 -18.24
C TYR A 40 2.53 11.68 -19.18
N SER A 41 3.08 11.30 -20.34
CA SER A 41 2.35 10.46 -21.28
C SER A 41 2.00 9.11 -20.63
N LYS A 42 0.75 8.68 -20.85
CA LYS A 42 0.27 7.34 -20.46
C LYS A 42 1.08 6.22 -21.11
N ASP A 43 1.76 6.51 -22.22
CA ASP A 43 2.64 5.58 -22.89
C ASP A 43 4.07 5.56 -22.38
N SER A 44 4.43 6.53 -21.53
CA SER A 44 5.76 6.59 -20.94
C SER A 44 6.02 5.39 -20.04
N LYS A 45 7.27 4.91 -20.06
CA LYS A 45 7.70 3.80 -19.19
C LYS A 45 7.49 4.13 -17.72
N VAL A 46 7.68 5.39 -17.33
CA VAL A 46 7.50 5.88 -15.96
C VAL A 46 6.03 5.74 -15.53
N TYR A 47 5.10 6.26 -16.34
CA TYR A 47 3.67 6.18 -16.06
C TYR A 47 3.17 4.74 -16.00
N LYS A 48 3.52 3.91 -16.99
CA LYS A 48 3.16 2.49 -17.01
C LYS A 48 3.68 1.74 -15.79
N SER A 49 4.89 2.05 -15.33
CA SER A 49 5.48 1.45 -14.13
C SER A 49 4.76 1.89 -12.85
N ALA A 50 4.37 3.16 -12.75
CA ALA A 50 3.61 3.69 -11.62
C ALA A 50 2.21 3.03 -11.53
N VAL A 51 1.53 2.87 -12.67
CA VAL A 51 0.23 2.18 -12.75
C VAL A 51 0.35 0.74 -12.26
N GLN A 52 1.34 -0.02 -12.79
CA GLN A 52 1.54 -1.42 -12.40
C GLN A 52 1.81 -1.59 -10.89
N ARG A 53 2.60 -0.70 -10.29
CA ARG A 53 2.89 -0.74 -8.84
C ARG A 53 1.65 -0.46 -8.01
N THR A 54 0.87 0.54 -8.41
CA THR A 54 -0.38 0.92 -7.73
C THR A 54 -1.41 -0.20 -7.81
N ASP A 55 -1.59 -0.78 -9.00
CA ASP A 55 -2.51 -1.91 -9.20
C ASP A 55 -2.09 -3.14 -8.40
N LYS A 56 -0.78 -3.41 -8.31
CA LYS A 56 -0.25 -4.49 -7.48
C LYS A 56 -0.55 -4.25 -6.00
N ALA A 57 -0.27 -3.05 -5.49
CA ALA A 57 -0.55 -2.69 -4.09
C ALA A 57 -2.06 -2.80 -3.77
N ARG A 58 -2.94 -2.38 -4.70
CA ARG A 58 -4.39 -2.52 -4.56
C ARG A 58 -4.83 -3.98 -4.48
N LYS A 59 -4.28 -4.85 -5.34
CA LYS A 59 -4.55 -6.29 -5.30
C LYS A 59 -4.06 -6.93 -4.00
N GLU A 60 -2.86 -6.59 -3.54
CA GLU A 60 -2.30 -7.10 -2.29
C GLU A 60 -3.11 -6.69 -1.07
N LEU A 61 -3.63 -5.45 -1.06
CA LEU A 61 -4.50 -4.97 0.00
C LEU A 61 -5.86 -5.71 0.00
N ASN A 62 -6.47 -5.89 -1.18
CA ASN A 62 -7.74 -6.62 -1.31
C ASN A 62 -7.62 -8.11 -0.98
N ASN A 63 -6.49 -8.73 -1.28
CA ASN A 63 -6.22 -10.14 -0.96
C ASN A 63 -5.79 -10.37 0.49
N SER A 64 -5.58 -9.29 1.28
CA SER A 64 -5.26 -9.37 2.71
C SER A 64 -6.51 -9.27 3.60
N HIS A 65 -7.72 -9.42 3.02
CA HIS A 65 -9.02 -9.33 3.70
C HIS A 65 -9.64 -10.72 3.89
#